data_AF-A0A0T1QDD1-F1
#
_entry.id   AF-A0A0T1QDD1-F1
#
_cell.length_a   1.000
_cell.length_b   1.000
_cell.length_c   1.000
_cell.angle_alpha   90.00
_cell.angle_beta   90.00
_cell.angle_gamma   90.00
#
_symmetry.space_group_name_H-M   'P 1'
#
loop_
_entity.id
_entity.type
_entity.pdbx_description
1 polymer ?
#
loop_
_entity_poly.entity_id
_entity_poly.type
_entity_poly.pdbx_seq_one_letter_code
_entity_poly.pdbx_strand_id
1 'polypeptide(L)'
;MTDRDLRTLLDDPALVLRHDRAALRARLTALPEGDGGVGREVFTQAEGVFGGADVSSAEFASWLHFAATVLGHHAYAERVAAAEPGLPWRTVWAWWRPVGAYEAEPNLSGDRSAEVYEAEGRRLVKVWALWCEETWFDLATGERRAAPAEDAAEPLDDVDPDEPWQFDCPETWEEPAAVVDGGRFLFLDARGVVLVQGNETGSSAAGSGPRGWTAPGGGGPWFMPSDAVGALSGPRDGSGPLTAGRLEHVFGNGQVVRVPAAELPEALTHAPTRALLDQVGLPHHWSAGVTSFAVDDELLGPGPDGLLRVGAFDLGHCDPGEVFVHPATGAVALRQPDGSHGPGGDAAFPLVRDLEAFVRFLEGVRRHMGACWDPYSGEEGPETFLRAMATVDAEALAEDAPGAEVWEHLFASVTELGVEGY
;
A
#
# COMPACT_ATOMS: atom_id res chain seq x y z
N MET A 1 2.35 31.62 21.81
CA MET A 1 1.97 30.23 22.09
C MET A 1 3.25 29.42 22.05
N THR A 2 3.60 28.73 23.12
CA THR A 2 4.80 27.88 23.19
C THR A 2 4.53 26.53 22.52
N ASP A 3 5.56 25.73 22.22
CA ASP A 3 5.38 24.39 21.61
C ASP A 3 4.56 23.45 22.50
N ARG A 4 4.66 23.62 23.83
CA ARG A 4 3.83 22.90 24.81
C ARG A 4 2.36 23.30 24.72
N ASP A 5 2.09 24.58 24.49
CA ASP A 5 0.72 25.08 24.31
C ASP A 5 0.13 24.55 22.99
N LEU A 6 0.95 24.43 21.94
CA LEU A 6 0.55 23.85 20.65
C LEU A 6 0.24 22.36 20.76
N ARG A 7 1.05 21.57 21.47
CA ARG A 7 0.74 20.15 21.74
C ARG A 7 -0.56 19.99 22.52
N THR A 8 -0.74 20.78 23.58
CA THR A 8 -1.97 20.75 24.39
C THR A 8 -3.19 21.11 23.56
N LEU A 9 -3.06 22.07 22.63
CA LEU A 9 -4.11 22.42 21.68
C LEU A 9 -4.45 21.24 20.76
N LEU A 10 -3.44 20.61 20.17
CA LEU A 10 -3.63 19.52 19.21
C LEU A 10 -4.20 18.26 19.86
N ASP A 11 -3.82 17.97 21.10
CA ASP A 11 -4.32 16.79 21.81
C ASP A 11 -5.79 16.95 22.27
N ASP A 12 -6.39 18.13 22.14
CA ASP A 12 -7.80 18.40 22.42
C ASP A 12 -8.58 18.72 21.11
N PRO A 13 -9.36 17.77 20.58
CA PRO A 13 -10.17 17.97 19.38
C PRO A 13 -11.07 19.21 19.42
N ALA A 14 -11.62 19.57 20.58
CA ALA A 14 -12.50 20.72 20.71
C ALA A 14 -11.75 22.05 20.53
N LEU A 15 -10.47 22.09 20.88
CA LEU A 15 -9.61 23.25 20.63
C LEU A 15 -9.17 23.30 19.16
N VAL A 16 -8.82 22.15 18.57
CA VAL A 16 -8.48 22.03 17.14
C VAL A 16 -9.61 22.58 16.26
N LEU A 17 -10.85 22.13 16.49
CA LEU A 17 -12.01 22.49 15.68
C LEU A 17 -12.42 23.97 15.76
N ARG A 18 -12.02 24.67 16.83
CA ARG A 18 -12.29 26.11 17.04
C ARG A 18 -11.17 27.01 16.52
N HIS A 19 -10.01 26.45 16.20
CA HIS A 19 -8.87 27.22 15.74
C HIS A 19 -8.88 27.35 14.21
N ASP A 20 -8.36 28.46 13.71
CA ASP A 20 -8.12 28.64 12.28
C ASP A 20 -7.16 27.56 11.73
N ARG A 21 -7.63 26.79 10.75
CA ARG A 21 -6.92 25.63 10.18
C ARG A 21 -5.65 26.04 9.45
N ALA A 22 -5.70 27.12 8.66
CA ALA A 22 -4.54 27.62 7.91
C ALA A 22 -3.42 28.09 8.86
N ALA A 23 -3.78 28.76 9.96
CA ALA A 23 -2.85 29.17 10.99
C ALA A 23 -2.26 27.98 11.77
N LEU A 24 -3.04 26.92 12.04
CA LEU A 24 -2.51 25.69 12.62
C LEU A 24 -1.52 25.01 11.67
N ARG A 25 -1.87 24.89 10.39
CA ARG A 25 -1.00 24.34 9.35
C ARG A 25 0.34 25.07 9.29
N ALA A 26 0.31 26.40 9.16
CA ALA A 26 1.52 27.23 9.10
C ALA A 26 2.42 27.09 10.34
N ARG A 27 1.82 26.90 11.53
CA ARG A 27 2.58 26.68 12.77
C ARG A 27 3.19 25.30 12.84
N LEU A 28 2.47 24.26 12.40
CA LEU A 28 2.97 22.89 12.35
C LEU A 28 4.16 22.76 11.40
N THR A 29 4.13 23.44 10.26
CA THR A 29 5.27 23.50 9.31
C THR A 29 6.53 24.12 9.94
N ALA A 30 6.38 24.99 10.93
CA ALA A 30 7.50 25.65 11.59
C ALA A 30 8.11 24.83 12.75
N LEU A 31 7.49 23.73 13.16
CA LEU A 31 7.98 22.88 14.25
C LEU A 31 8.98 21.82 13.74
N PRO A 32 10.01 21.48 14.55
CA PRO A 32 10.90 20.35 14.25
C PRO A 32 10.17 19.03 14.02
N GLU A 33 10.78 18.16 13.23
CA GLU A 33 10.36 16.77 13.03
C GLU A 33 10.43 15.99 14.35
N GLY A 34 9.46 15.09 14.58
CA GLY A 34 9.37 14.29 15.83
C GLY A 34 8.74 15.02 17.03
N ASP A 35 8.55 16.34 16.94
CA ASP A 35 7.82 17.09 17.95
C ASP A 35 6.31 17.08 17.67
N GLY A 36 5.62 16.07 18.20
CA GLY A 36 4.17 15.92 18.04
C GLY A 36 3.61 14.78 18.87
N GLY A 37 2.38 14.96 19.36
CA GLY A 37 1.56 13.89 19.92
C GLY A 37 0.50 13.43 18.90
N VAL A 38 -0.39 12.55 19.35
CA VAL A 38 -1.51 12.01 18.58
C VAL A 38 -2.27 13.10 17.81
N GLY A 39 -2.52 14.26 18.43
CA GLY A 39 -3.25 15.34 17.77
C GLY A 39 -2.56 15.91 16.53
N ARG A 40 -1.22 15.98 16.51
CA ARG A 40 -0.45 16.40 15.33
C ARG A 40 -0.59 15.37 14.22
N GLU A 41 -0.41 14.10 14.55
CA GLU A 41 -0.50 12.99 13.59
C GLU A 41 -1.86 12.97 12.89
N VAL A 42 -2.93 13.04 13.68
CA VAL A 42 -4.31 13.03 13.18
C VAL A 42 -4.60 14.27 12.33
N PHE A 43 -4.19 15.47 12.77
CA PHE A 43 -4.40 16.69 11.99
C PHE A 43 -3.66 16.65 10.65
N THR A 44 -2.39 16.25 10.66
CA THR A 44 -1.57 16.14 9.44
C THR A 44 -2.15 15.09 8.49
N GLN A 45 -2.57 13.93 9.01
CA GLN A 45 -3.19 12.87 8.21
C GLN A 45 -4.50 13.36 7.57
N ALA A 46 -5.37 14.02 8.33
CA ALA A 46 -6.62 14.57 7.82
C ALA A 46 -6.35 15.58 6.70
N GLU A 47 -5.43 16.51 6.92
CA GLU A 47 -5.05 17.52 5.93
C GLU A 47 -4.39 16.93 4.67
N GLY A 48 -3.62 15.85 4.81
CA GLY A 48 -2.95 15.19 3.69
C GLY A 48 -3.87 14.36 2.82
N VAL A 49 -4.87 13.69 3.40
CA VAL A 49 -5.91 12.97 2.63
C VAL A 49 -6.91 13.96 2.03
N PHE A 50 -7.34 14.95 2.81
CA PHE A 50 -8.35 15.92 2.41
C PHE A 50 -7.78 17.10 1.58
N GLY A 51 -6.48 17.19 1.37
CA GLY A 51 -5.88 18.26 0.56
C GLY A 51 -6.15 19.69 1.08
N GLY A 52 -6.51 19.85 2.36
CA GLY A 52 -6.67 21.16 3.00
C GLY A 52 -7.78 22.08 2.46
N ALA A 53 -8.80 21.52 1.80
CA ALA A 53 -9.92 22.31 1.27
C ALA A 53 -10.70 23.08 2.37
N ASP A 54 -11.39 24.15 1.96
CA ASP A 54 -12.17 24.98 2.87
C ASP A 54 -13.55 24.36 3.10
N VAL A 55 -13.75 23.77 4.27
CA VAL A 55 -15.00 23.10 4.66
C VAL A 55 -15.45 23.55 6.04
N SER A 56 -16.70 23.23 6.34
CA SER A 56 -17.27 23.47 7.67
C SER A 56 -16.45 22.77 8.76
N SER A 57 -16.53 23.29 9.99
CA SER A 57 -15.89 22.65 11.16
C SER A 57 -16.43 21.23 11.37
N ALA A 58 -17.73 21.00 11.10
CA ALA A 58 -18.35 19.69 11.20
C ALA A 58 -17.80 18.69 10.17
N GLU A 59 -17.62 19.12 8.92
CA GLU A 59 -17.01 18.28 7.89
C GLU A 59 -15.55 17.97 8.22
N PHE A 60 -14.78 18.97 8.65
CA PHE A 60 -13.39 18.76 9.06
C PHE A 60 -13.28 17.82 10.27
N ALA A 61 -14.24 17.85 11.19
CA ALA A 61 -14.30 16.89 12.28
C ALA A 61 -14.45 15.45 11.75
N SER A 62 -15.18 15.20 10.65
CA SER A 62 -15.29 13.87 10.06
C SER A 62 -13.95 13.39 9.52
N TRP A 63 -13.20 14.29 8.89
CA TRP A 63 -11.84 14.01 8.43
C TRP A 63 -10.86 13.73 9.57
N LEU A 64 -10.97 14.44 10.69
CA LEU A 64 -10.19 14.13 11.91
C LEU A 64 -10.59 12.77 12.50
N HIS A 65 -11.88 12.44 12.50
CA HIS A 65 -12.36 11.13 12.95
C HIS A 65 -11.83 10.00 12.07
N PHE A 66 -11.86 10.19 10.74
CA PHE A 66 -11.28 9.27 9.76
C PHE A 66 -9.78 9.09 9.97
N ALA A 67 -9.03 10.18 10.01
CA ALA A 67 -7.58 10.15 10.21
C ALA A 67 -7.20 9.45 11.52
N ALA A 68 -7.92 9.73 12.61
CA ALA A 68 -7.70 9.04 13.88
C ALA A 68 -7.99 7.54 13.79
N THR A 69 -9.03 7.15 13.04
CA THR A 69 -9.38 5.74 12.83
C THR A 69 -8.32 5.01 12.01
N VAL A 70 -7.89 5.60 10.88
CA VAL A 70 -6.83 5.05 10.01
C VAL A 70 -5.52 4.85 10.77
N LEU A 71 -5.17 5.78 11.66
CA LEU A 71 -3.96 5.70 12.47
C LEU A 71 -4.10 4.82 13.73
N GLY A 72 -5.27 4.22 13.98
CA GLY A 72 -5.53 3.39 15.17
C GLY A 72 -5.74 4.17 16.47
N HIS A 73 -5.87 5.49 16.40
CA HIS A 73 -6.08 6.38 17.55
C HIS A 73 -7.57 6.48 17.95
N HIS A 74 -8.21 5.33 18.23
CA HIS A 74 -9.66 5.26 18.51
C HIS A 74 -10.10 6.16 19.68
N ALA A 75 -9.30 6.28 20.73
CA ALA A 75 -9.59 7.17 21.85
C ALA A 75 -9.56 8.66 21.46
N TYR A 76 -8.79 9.03 20.43
CA TYR A 76 -8.83 10.37 19.86
C TYR A 76 -10.08 10.54 18.99
N ALA A 77 -10.42 9.53 18.17
CA ALA A 77 -11.62 9.54 17.31
C ALA A 77 -12.92 9.74 18.13
N GLU A 78 -13.07 9.03 19.26
CA GLU A 78 -14.21 9.22 20.17
C GLU A 78 -14.28 10.63 20.76
N ARG A 79 -13.12 11.24 21.05
CA ARG A 79 -13.08 12.64 21.53
C ARG A 79 -13.44 13.63 20.44
N VAL A 80 -13.10 13.37 19.18
CA VAL A 80 -13.58 14.16 18.04
C VAL A 80 -15.10 14.06 17.95
N ALA A 81 -15.66 12.85 18.02
CA ALA A 81 -17.10 12.62 17.98
C ALA A 81 -17.87 13.26 19.15
N ALA A 82 -17.25 13.36 20.32
CA ALA A 82 -17.82 14.07 21.46
C ALA A 82 -17.70 15.60 21.32
N ALA A 83 -16.63 16.10 20.71
CA ALA A 83 -16.39 17.53 20.49
C ALA A 83 -17.33 18.12 19.42
N GLU A 84 -17.69 17.33 18.41
CA GLU A 84 -18.62 17.70 17.35
C GLU A 84 -19.68 16.60 17.15
N PRO A 85 -20.77 16.60 17.93
CA PRO A 85 -21.83 15.61 17.75
C PRO A 85 -22.54 15.69 16.39
N GLY A 86 -22.46 16.85 15.71
CA GLY A 86 -23.07 17.14 14.42
C GLY A 86 -22.23 16.74 13.21
N LEU A 87 -21.18 15.94 13.40
CA LEU A 87 -20.43 15.29 12.33
C LEU A 87 -21.38 14.74 11.25
N PRO A 88 -21.24 15.14 9.97
CA PRO A 88 -22.09 14.64 8.90
C PRO A 88 -21.91 13.14 8.67
N TRP A 89 -20.73 12.60 8.97
CA TRP A 89 -20.44 11.17 8.89
C TRP A 89 -19.38 10.73 9.90
N ARG A 90 -19.35 9.43 10.18
CA ARG A 90 -18.38 8.81 11.08
C ARG A 90 -17.76 7.59 10.41
N THR A 91 -16.48 7.39 10.64
CA THR A 91 -15.78 6.19 10.18
C THR A 91 -16.17 5.01 11.06
N VAL A 92 -16.69 3.94 10.47
CA VAL A 92 -16.95 2.68 11.19
C VAL A 92 -15.65 1.90 11.31
N TRP A 93 -14.98 1.70 10.17
CA TRP A 93 -13.65 1.11 10.07
C TRP A 93 -13.00 1.59 8.77
N ALA A 94 -11.67 1.56 8.71
CA ALA A 94 -10.91 1.94 7.53
C ALA A 94 -9.65 1.08 7.40
N TRP A 95 -9.45 0.54 6.19
CA TRP A 95 -8.19 -0.07 5.76
C TRP A 95 -7.62 0.84 4.68
N TRP A 96 -6.83 1.81 5.10
CA TRP A 96 -6.42 2.93 4.27
C TRP A 96 -4.95 3.24 4.50
N ARG A 97 -4.19 3.45 3.42
CA ARG A 97 -2.77 3.82 3.45
C ARG A 97 -2.61 5.14 4.19
N PRO A 98 -1.90 5.20 5.33
CA PRO A 98 -1.58 6.48 5.95
C PRO A 98 -0.71 7.35 5.02
N VAL A 99 -0.82 8.66 5.13
CA VAL A 99 0.08 9.58 4.42
C VAL A 99 1.50 9.35 4.95
N GLY A 100 2.45 9.18 4.04
CA GLY A 100 3.85 8.83 4.35
C GLY A 100 4.07 7.35 4.65
N ALA A 101 3.02 6.51 4.66
CA ALA A 101 3.19 5.07 4.62
C ALA A 101 3.18 4.61 3.16
N TYR A 102 4.20 3.84 2.76
CA TYR A 102 4.33 3.40 1.38
C TYR A 102 3.51 2.13 1.09
N GLU A 103 3.25 1.31 2.12
CA GLU A 103 2.42 0.12 2.02
C GLU A 103 0.92 0.45 2.19
N ALA A 104 0.11 0.07 1.20
CA ALA A 104 -1.35 0.01 1.29
C ALA A 104 -1.80 -1.41 1.62
N GLU A 105 -2.83 -1.52 2.46
CA GLU A 105 -3.35 -2.81 2.92
C GLU A 105 -4.87 -2.75 3.07
N PRO A 106 -5.66 -3.36 2.16
CA PRO A 106 -5.22 -4.00 0.93
C PRO A 106 -4.66 -2.97 -0.06
N ASN A 107 -3.76 -3.39 -0.94
CA ASN A 107 -3.29 -2.53 -2.02
C ASN A 107 -4.29 -2.60 -3.17
N LEU A 108 -4.95 -1.47 -3.44
CA LEU A 108 -6.03 -1.36 -4.42
C LEU A 108 -5.61 -0.59 -5.68
N SER A 109 -4.31 -0.44 -5.93
CA SER A 109 -3.86 0.22 -7.15
C SER A 109 -4.32 -0.53 -8.40
N GLY A 110 -4.69 0.26 -9.41
CA GLY A 110 -5.27 -0.21 -10.65
C GLY A 110 -6.76 -0.45 -10.61
N ASP A 111 -7.22 -1.33 -11.51
CA ASP A 111 -8.60 -1.81 -11.52
C ASP A 111 -8.90 -2.47 -10.19
N ARG A 112 -9.98 -2.02 -9.56
CA ARG A 112 -10.38 -2.44 -8.23
C ARG A 112 -11.91 -2.54 -8.16
N SER A 113 -12.39 -3.37 -7.26
CA SER A 113 -13.81 -3.41 -6.92
C SER A 113 -13.98 -3.77 -5.45
N ALA A 114 -15.13 -3.40 -4.89
CA ALA A 114 -15.60 -3.99 -3.66
C ALA A 114 -17.08 -4.32 -3.76
N GLU A 115 -17.41 -5.50 -3.25
CA GLU A 115 -18.72 -6.11 -3.37
C GLU A 115 -19.12 -6.66 -2.01
N VAL A 116 -20.41 -6.56 -1.68
CA VAL A 116 -20.94 -7.05 -0.41
C VAL A 116 -21.55 -8.43 -0.62
N TYR A 117 -21.18 -9.38 0.24
CA TYR A 117 -21.65 -10.74 0.21
C TYR A 117 -22.35 -11.11 1.51
N GLU A 118 -23.27 -12.07 1.45
CA GLU A 118 -23.78 -12.78 2.62
C GLU A 118 -23.24 -14.21 2.66
N ALA A 119 -22.62 -14.59 3.78
CA ALA A 119 -22.09 -15.93 4.03
C ALA A 119 -22.31 -16.32 5.50
N GLU A 120 -22.91 -17.49 5.74
CA GLU A 120 -23.19 -18.00 7.09
C GLU A 120 -23.97 -17.00 8.00
N GLY A 121 -24.86 -16.20 7.41
CA GLY A 121 -25.63 -15.16 8.13
C GLY A 121 -24.80 -13.95 8.56
N ARG A 122 -23.58 -13.79 8.01
CA ARG A 122 -22.74 -12.59 8.16
C ARG A 122 -22.63 -11.88 6.83
N ARG A 123 -22.50 -10.56 6.90
CA ARG A 123 -22.17 -9.75 5.73
C ARG A 123 -20.67 -9.51 5.65
N LEU A 124 -20.12 -9.75 4.49
CA LEU A 124 -18.70 -9.60 4.19
C LEU A 124 -18.51 -8.59 3.06
N VAL A 125 -17.37 -7.91 3.05
CA VAL A 125 -16.91 -7.11 1.92
C VAL A 125 -15.79 -7.88 1.27
N LYS A 126 -15.97 -8.24 0.00
CA LYS A 126 -14.90 -8.73 -0.86
C LYS A 126 -14.29 -7.52 -1.54
N VAL A 127 -12.97 -7.37 -1.44
CA VAL A 127 -12.22 -6.34 -2.16
C VAL A 127 -11.23 -7.03 -3.07
N TRP A 128 -11.18 -6.59 -4.33
CA TRP A 128 -10.30 -7.11 -5.35
C TRP A 128 -9.54 -5.97 -6.02
N ALA A 129 -8.31 -6.25 -6.46
CA ALA A 129 -7.52 -5.35 -7.30
C ALA A 129 -6.66 -6.16 -8.29
N LEU A 130 -6.40 -5.59 -9.47
CA LEU A 130 -5.71 -6.23 -10.59
C LEU A 130 -4.41 -6.97 -10.21
N TRP A 131 -3.66 -6.40 -9.27
CA TRP A 131 -2.32 -6.83 -8.93
C TRP A 131 -2.22 -7.62 -7.62
N CYS A 132 -3.31 -7.73 -6.87
CA CYS A 132 -3.31 -8.23 -5.50
C CYS A 132 -4.33 -9.36 -5.32
N GLU A 133 -4.12 -10.20 -4.30
CA GLU A 133 -5.11 -11.20 -3.94
C GLU A 133 -6.40 -10.53 -3.41
N GLU A 134 -7.53 -11.21 -3.63
CA GLU A 134 -8.78 -10.80 -3.01
C GLU A 134 -8.66 -10.80 -1.49
N THR A 135 -9.21 -9.77 -0.85
CA THR A 135 -9.24 -9.64 0.61
C THR A 135 -10.68 -9.54 1.08
N TRP A 136 -10.99 -10.25 2.16
CA TRP A 136 -12.33 -10.30 2.73
C TRP A 136 -12.36 -9.63 4.09
N PHE A 137 -13.39 -8.80 4.33
CA PHE A 137 -13.61 -8.11 5.59
C PHE A 137 -15.00 -8.42 6.13
N ASP A 138 -15.13 -8.53 7.45
CA ASP A 138 -16.44 -8.46 8.10
C ASP A 138 -17.00 -7.05 7.95
N LEU A 139 -18.18 -6.91 7.33
CA LEU A 139 -18.77 -5.59 7.03
C LEU A 139 -19.04 -4.76 8.29
N ALA A 140 -19.37 -5.39 9.42
CA ALA A 140 -19.72 -4.67 10.64
C ALA A 140 -18.48 -4.13 11.37
N THR A 141 -17.38 -4.88 11.34
CA THR A 141 -16.19 -4.63 12.18
C THR A 141 -14.95 -4.21 11.40
N GLY A 142 -14.91 -4.51 10.11
CA GLY A 142 -13.71 -4.35 9.29
C GLY A 142 -12.64 -5.41 9.58
N GLU A 143 -12.90 -6.42 10.41
CA GLU A 143 -11.90 -7.48 10.67
C GLU A 143 -11.65 -8.30 9.40
N ARG A 144 -10.38 -8.55 9.06
CA ARG A 144 -10.01 -9.47 7.97
C ARG A 144 -10.55 -10.87 8.25
N ARG A 145 -11.06 -11.51 7.20
CA ARG A 145 -11.57 -12.88 7.21
C ARG A 145 -10.92 -13.68 6.09
N ALA A 146 -10.91 -15.00 6.25
CA ALA A 146 -10.62 -15.89 5.14
C ALA A 146 -11.76 -15.82 4.13
N ALA A 147 -11.45 -16.06 2.85
CA ALA A 147 -12.46 -16.23 1.83
C ALA A 147 -13.45 -17.33 2.23
N PRO A 148 -14.77 -17.13 2.06
CA PRO A 148 -15.74 -18.19 2.16
C PRO A 148 -15.41 -19.34 1.20
N ALA A 149 -15.92 -20.55 1.47
CA ALA A 149 -15.83 -21.63 0.50
C ALA A 149 -16.50 -21.23 -0.82
N GLU A 150 -16.04 -21.78 -1.93
CA GLU A 150 -16.65 -21.59 -3.25
C GLU A 150 -18.16 -21.90 -3.17
N ASP A 151 -18.98 -21.04 -3.79
CA ASP A 151 -20.45 -21.07 -3.76
C ASP A 151 -21.12 -20.92 -2.37
N ALA A 152 -20.38 -20.62 -1.30
CA ALA A 152 -20.94 -20.43 0.04
C ALA A 152 -21.28 -18.96 0.37
N ALA A 153 -20.98 -18.03 -0.54
CA ALA A 153 -21.25 -16.61 -0.41
C ALA A 153 -22.16 -16.14 -1.56
N GLU A 154 -23.27 -15.50 -1.21
CA GLU A 154 -24.19 -14.91 -2.19
C GLU A 154 -23.90 -13.41 -2.32
N PRO A 155 -23.63 -12.89 -3.52
CA PRO A 155 -23.46 -11.46 -3.72
C PRO A 155 -24.79 -10.76 -3.44
N LEU A 156 -24.72 -9.63 -2.74
CA LEU A 156 -25.86 -8.74 -2.56
C LEU A 156 -25.85 -7.72 -3.69
N ASP A 157 -27.02 -7.46 -4.27
CA ASP A 157 -27.16 -6.43 -5.30
C ASP A 157 -26.73 -5.07 -4.75
N ASP A 158 -25.99 -4.32 -5.57
CA ASP A 158 -25.66 -2.93 -5.28
C ASP A 158 -26.94 -2.14 -5.10
N VAL A 159 -27.03 -1.43 -3.98
CA VAL A 159 -28.12 -0.47 -3.76
C VAL A 159 -27.66 0.86 -4.33
N ASP A 160 -28.18 1.21 -5.51
CA ASP A 160 -28.09 2.58 -5.99
C ASP A 160 -28.88 3.46 -5.00
N PRO A 161 -28.24 4.44 -4.33
CA PRO A 161 -28.99 5.29 -3.43
C PRO A 161 -30.03 6.09 -4.21
N ASP A 162 -31.28 6.04 -3.78
CA ASP A 162 -32.30 6.92 -4.33
C ASP A 162 -32.03 8.42 -4.02
N GLU A 163 -31.11 8.73 -3.08
CA GLU A 163 -30.77 10.09 -2.66
C GLU A 163 -29.28 10.45 -2.85
N PRO A 164 -28.96 11.65 -3.37
CA PRO A 164 -27.59 12.09 -3.52
C PRO A 164 -26.90 12.24 -2.16
N TRP A 165 -25.71 11.64 -2.05
CA TRP A 165 -24.86 11.69 -0.87
C TRP A 165 -24.46 13.14 -0.54
N GLN A 166 -24.42 13.49 0.76
CA GLN A 166 -24.15 14.85 1.25
C GLN A 166 -22.77 14.98 1.90
N PHE A 167 -21.74 14.35 1.31
CA PHE A 167 -20.37 14.36 1.84
C PHE A 167 -19.41 15.06 0.88
N ASP A 168 -18.47 15.84 1.41
CA ASP A 168 -17.41 16.47 0.62
C ASP A 168 -16.24 15.46 0.51
N CYS A 169 -16.22 14.61 -0.52
CA CYS A 169 -15.16 13.64 -0.76
C CYS A 169 -14.11 14.16 -1.78
N PRO A 170 -12.83 13.75 -1.67
CA PRO A 170 -11.85 13.99 -2.72
C PRO A 170 -12.29 13.39 -4.06
N GLU A 171 -11.94 14.05 -5.17
CA GLU A 171 -12.23 13.58 -6.54
C GLU A 171 -11.66 12.19 -6.87
N THR A 172 -10.66 11.73 -6.12
CA THR A 172 -10.02 10.43 -6.35
C THR A 172 -10.81 9.26 -5.77
N TRP A 173 -11.72 9.53 -4.83
CA TRP A 173 -12.56 8.50 -4.24
C TRP A 173 -13.64 8.12 -5.26
N GLU A 174 -13.78 6.82 -5.51
CA GLU A 174 -14.82 6.30 -6.39
C GLU A 174 -16.21 6.59 -5.81
N GLU A 175 -17.22 6.59 -6.68
CA GLU A 175 -18.61 6.74 -6.25
C GLU A 175 -18.94 5.66 -5.20
N PRO A 176 -19.43 6.04 -4.01
CA PRO A 176 -19.61 5.08 -2.93
C PRO A 176 -20.69 4.05 -3.29
N ALA A 177 -20.48 2.80 -2.90
CA ALA A 177 -21.55 1.82 -2.90
C ALA A 177 -22.37 1.98 -1.61
N ALA A 178 -23.69 2.15 -1.73
CA ALA A 178 -24.56 2.12 -0.56
C ALA A 178 -24.63 0.69 -0.03
N VAL A 179 -24.52 0.54 1.28
CA VAL A 179 -24.69 -0.76 1.92
C VAL A 179 -26.18 -1.00 2.18
N VAL A 180 -26.63 -2.22 1.94
CA VAL A 180 -28.04 -2.67 1.98
C VAL A 180 -28.79 -2.32 3.28
N ASP A 181 -28.09 -2.02 4.39
CA ASP A 181 -28.74 -1.67 5.66
C ASP A 181 -29.19 -0.22 5.81
N GLY A 182 -28.85 0.66 4.86
CA GLY A 182 -29.24 2.07 4.88
C GLY A 182 -28.40 2.92 5.83
N GLY A 183 -27.89 4.05 5.33
CA GLY A 183 -27.12 5.01 6.13
C GLY A 183 -25.64 4.68 6.33
N ARG A 184 -25.14 3.57 5.76
CA ARG A 184 -23.71 3.27 5.65
C ARG A 184 -23.26 3.22 4.20
N PHE A 185 -22.03 3.67 3.95
CA PHE A 185 -21.47 3.87 2.62
C PHE A 185 -20.05 3.31 2.58
N LEU A 186 -19.77 2.50 1.57
CA LEU A 186 -18.47 1.91 1.31
C LEU A 186 -17.76 2.74 0.24
N PHE A 187 -16.57 3.25 0.55
CA PHE A 187 -15.74 4.00 -0.38
C PHE A 187 -14.46 3.23 -0.70
N LEU A 188 -14.02 3.39 -1.95
CA LEU A 188 -12.80 2.82 -2.49
C LEU A 188 -11.95 3.92 -3.13
N ASP A 189 -10.65 3.74 -3.00
CA ASP A 189 -9.59 4.46 -3.69
C ASP A 189 -8.39 3.51 -3.79
N ALA A 190 -7.40 3.82 -4.62
CA ALA A 190 -6.16 3.04 -4.68
C ALA A 190 -5.48 2.92 -3.30
N ARG A 191 -5.70 3.92 -2.44
CA ARG A 191 -5.18 4.00 -1.08
C ARG A 191 -5.91 3.08 -0.11
N GLY A 192 -7.09 2.55 -0.44
CA GLY A 192 -7.77 1.54 0.37
C GLY A 192 -9.29 1.66 0.39
N VAL A 193 -9.87 1.06 1.43
CA VAL A 193 -11.32 0.90 1.60
C VAL A 193 -11.77 1.44 2.96
N VAL A 194 -12.90 2.14 2.98
CA VAL A 194 -13.48 2.68 4.21
C VAL A 194 -14.99 2.51 4.23
N LEU A 195 -15.51 2.10 5.39
CA LEU A 195 -16.93 2.14 5.68
C LEU A 195 -17.24 3.33 6.57
N VAL A 196 -18.16 4.17 6.12
CA VAL A 196 -18.65 5.32 6.90
C VAL A 196 -20.13 5.18 7.19
N GLN A 197 -20.58 5.83 8.25
CA GLN A 197 -21.97 5.97 8.62
C GLN A 197 -22.38 7.45 8.54
N GLY A 198 -23.41 7.74 7.76
CA GLY A 198 -24.01 9.07 7.69
C GLY A 198 -24.77 9.41 8.98
N ASN A 199 -24.79 10.69 9.32
CA ASN A 199 -25.54 11.20 10.47
C ASN A 199 -26.79 11.96 10.02
N GLU A 200 -27.97 11.41 10.32
CA GLU A 200 -29.26 12.04 9.99
C GLU A 200 -29.42 13.43 10.62
N THR A 201 -28.83 13.67 11.80
CA THR A 201 -28.91 14.97 12.49
C THR A 201 -27.94 16.03 11.95
N GLY A 202 -26.94 15.63 11.16
CA GLY A 202 -26.04 16.53 10.43
C GLY A 202 -26.61 16.98 9.08
N SER A 203 -27.74 16.40 8.64
CA SER A 203 -28.43 16.72 7.38
C SER A 203 -29.20 18.05 7.44
N SER A 204 -28.59 19.09 8.01
CA SER A 204 -29.07 20.47 7.94
C SER A 204 -28.20 21.32 7.01
N ALA A 205 -27.88 20.77 5.84
CA ALA A 205 -27.53 21.54 4.66
C ALA A 205 -28.45 21.12 3.50
N ALA A 206 -29.75 21.41 3.67
CA ALA A 206 -30.70 21.33 2.58
C ALA A 206 -30.22 22.21 1.41
N GLY A 207 -29.81 21.57 0.31
CA GLY A 207 -29.67 22.21 -1.00
C GLY A 207 -28.23 22.44 -1.45
N SER A 208 -27.56 21.38 -1.88
CA SER A 208 -26.71 21.36 -3.07
C SER A 208 -26.24 19.92 -3.25
N GLY A 209 -26.34 19.37 -4.46
CA GLY A 209 -25.73 18.07 -4.81
C GLY A 209 -24.22 18.05 -4.56
N PRO A 210 -23.51 16.97 -4.96
CA PRO A 210 -22.07 16.83 -4.74
C PRO A 210 -21.37 18.13 -5.17
N ARG A 211 -20.77 18.83 -4.20
CA ARG A 211 -20.03 20.06 -4.50
C ARG A 211 -18.70 19.62 -5.11
N GLY A 212 -18.45 20.09 -6.33
CA GLY A 212 -17.20 19.82 -7.02
C GLY A 212 -16.01 20.18 -6.12
N TRP A 213 -15.10 19.23 -5.99
CA TRP A 213 -13.84 19.41 -5.28
C TRP A 213 -13.05 20.52 -5.94
N THR A 214 -12.51 21.44 -5.14
CA THR A 214 -11.48 22.36 -5.64
C THR A 214 -10.13 21.73 -5.36
N ALA A 215 -9.35 21.47 -6.42
CA ALA A 215 -7.99 20.96 -6.33
C ALA A 215 -7.17 21.72 -5.26
N PRO A 216 -6.37 21.02 -4.44
CA PRO A 216 -5.57 21.63 -3.39
C PRO A 216 -4.71 22.79 -3.91
N GLY A 217 -4.60 23.87 -3.13
CA GLY A 217 -3.50 24.80 -3.31
C GLY A 217 -2.18 24.06 -3.04
N GLY A 218 -1.16 24.25 -3.89
CA GLY A 218 0.08 23.46 -3.97
C GLY A 218 1.04 23.50 -2.76
N GLY A 219 0.54 23.42 -1.54
CA GLY A 219 1.32 23.05 -0.36
C GLY A 219 1.03 21.60 -0.01
N GLY A 220 1.96 20.70 -0.33
CA GLY A 220 1.81 19.28 -0.06
C GLY A 220 1.74 18.97 1.45
N PRO A 221 1.14 17.84 1.86
CA PRO A 221 1.27 17.31 3.21
C PRO A 221 2.71 16.98 3.58
N TRP A 222 3.01 17.22 4.87
CA TRP A 222 4.31 17.07 5.50
C TRP A 222 4.20 15.94 6.53
N PHE A 223 4.69 14.74 6.23
CA PHE A 223 4.93 13.71 7.24
C PHE A 223 6.38 13.86 7.76
N MET A 224 6.72 13.70 9.05
CA MET A 224 6.90 12.44 9.80
C MET A 224 6.59 12.58 11.32
N PRO A 225 6.16 11.48 11.99
CA PRO A 225 6.74 11.14 13.29
C PRO A 225 7.49 9.80 13.25
N SER A 226 8.64 9.82 13.93
CA SER A 226 9.44 8.68 14.33
C SER A 226 8.66 7.73 15.26
N ASP A 227 8.96 6.43 15.14
CA ASP A 227 8.96 5.45 16.22
C ASP A 227 7.87 5.64 17.30
N ALA A 228 6.60 5.62 16.90
CA ALA A 228 5.48 5.62 17.84
C ALA A 228 4.52 4.47 17.54
N VAL A 229 4.41 3.62 18.56
CA VAL A 229 3.72 2.33 18.63
C VAL A 229 2.20 2.51 18.61
N GLY A 230 1.52 1.73 17.77
CA GLY A 230 0.07 1.53 17.85
C GLY A 230 -0.49 0.84 16.61
N ALA A 231 -0.87 -0.43 16.74
CA ALA A 231 -1.59 -1.28 15.78
C ALA A 231 -0.89 -1.81 14.51
N LEU A 232 0.12 -1.13 13.93
CA LEU A 232 0.94 -1.68 12.82
C LEU A 232 2.39 -1.81 13.29
N SER A 233 2.75 -2.95 13.88
CA SER A 233 4.06 -3.17 14.51
C SER A 233 5.10 -3.63 13.48
N GLY A 234 5.78 -2.68 12.83
CA GLY A 234 6.94 -2.92 11.97
C GLY A 234 7.60 -1.59 11.54
N PRO A 235 8.87 -1.58 11.11
CA PRO A 235 9.45 -0.44 10.42
C PRO A 235 8.59 -0.12 9.19
N ARG A 236 7.96 1.06 9.14
CA ARG A 236 7.10 1.49 8.01
C ARG A 236 7.87 1.58 6.68
N ASP A 237 9.20 1.59 6.75
CA ASP A 237 10.12 1.63 5.61
C ASP A 237 10.56 0.23 5.11
N GLY A 238 10.16 -0.86 5.78
CA GLY A 238 10.57 -2.21 5.39
C GLY A 238 12.05 -2.53 5.64
N SER A 239 12.75 -1.77 6.48
CA SER A 239 14.18 -1.94 6.77
C SER A 239 14.55 -3.21 7.57
N GLY A 240 13.55 -3.98 8.02
CA GLY A 240 13.75 -5.24 8.74
C GLY A 240 14.27 -6.39 7.87
N PRO A 241 14.67 -7.52 8.46
CA PRO A 241 15.03 -8.72 7.72
C PRO A 241 13.83 -9.29 6.94
N LEU A 242 14.11 -10.04 5.86
CA LEU A 242 13.08 -10.86 5.23
C LEU A 242 12.67 -12.00 6.16
N THR A 243 11.38 -12.28 6.21
CA THR A 243 10.80 -13.41 6.95
C THR A 243 9.69 -14.03 6.10
N ALA A 244 9.38 -15.32 6.30
CA ALA A 244 8.29 -15.97 5.59
C ALA A 244 6.96 -15.20 5.76
N GLY A 245 6.63 -14.80 7.00
CA GLY A 245 5.41 -14.03 7.28
C GLY A 245 5.39 -12.67 6.57
N ARG A 246 6.55 -12.03 6.38
CA ARG A 246 6.65 -10.77 5.61
C ARG A 246 6.41 -11.00 4.13
N LEU A 247 6.94 -12.06 3.53
CA LEU A 247 6.68 -12.37 2.12
C LEU A 247 5.24 -12.83 1.91
N GLU A 248 4.70 -13.69 2.77
CA GLU A 248 3.29 -14.13 2.71
C GLU A 248 2.34 -12.93 2.86
N HIS A 249 2.72 -11.94 3.64
CA HIS A 249 1.97 -10.69 3.79
C HIS A 249 1.97 -9.82 2.53
N VAL A 250 3.12 -9.70 1.85
CA VAL A 250 3.27 -8.87 0.64
C VAL A 250 2.70 -9.56 -0.61
N PHE A 251 2.89 -10.87 -0.73
CA PHE A 251 2.57 -11.63 -1.95
C PHE A 251 1.29 -12.43 -1.87
N GLY A 252 0.78 -12.69 -0.66
CA GLY A 252 -0.39 -13.55 -0.46
C GLY A 252 -0.06 -14.89 0.21
N ASN A 253 -1.06 -15.46 0.86
CA ASN A 253 -0.91 -16.73 1.57
C ASN A 253 -0.78 -17.89 0.56
N GLY A 254 0.32 -18.65 0.66
CA GLY A 254 0.58 -19.75 -0.28
C GLY A 254 1.27 -19.32 -1.58
N GLN A 255 1.53 -18.03 -1.78
CA GLN A 255 2.29 -17.50 -2.92
C GLN A 255 3.81 -17.45 -2.67
N VAL A 256 4.29 -18.14 -1.63
CA VAL A 256 5.72 -18.17 -1.26
C VAL A 256 6.22 -19.61 -1.29
N VAL A 257 7.13 -19.89 -2.23
CA VAL A 257 7.76 -21.20 -2.42
C VAL A 257 8.95 -21.33 -1.47
N ARG A 258 8.93 -22.36 -0.62
CA ARG A 258 10.04 -22.74 0.26
C ARG A 258 10.57 -24.11 -0.14
N VAL A 259 11.88 -24.28 -0.07
CA VAL A 259 12.55 -25.56 -0.34
C VAL A 259 13.21 -26.05 0.94
N PRO A 260 12.72 -27.13 1.56
CA PRO A 260 13.30 -27.67 2.78
C PRO A 260 14.80 -27.93 2.65
N ALA A 261 15.57 -27.67 3.69
CA ALA A 261 17.03 -27.81 3.67
C ALA A 261 17.54 -29.20 3.20
N ALA A 262 16.73 -30.26 3.39
CA ALA A 262 17.02 -31.62 2.96
C ALA A 262 16.81 -31.87 1.45
N GLU A 263 16.02 -31.02 0.79
CA GLU A 263 15.71 -31.09 -0.65
C GLU A 263 16.60 -30.16 -1.48
N LEU A 264 17.27 -29.20 -0.84
CA LEU A 264 18.22 -28.32 -1.50
C LEU A 264 19.40 -29.11 -2.11
N PRO A 265 19.79 -28.85 -3.37
CA PRO A 265 20.91 -29.53 -4.02
C PRO A 265 22.21 -29.41 -3.21
N GLU A 266 23.03 -30.47 -3.21
CA GLU A 266 24.36 -30.44 -2.58
C GLU A 266 25.28 -29.39 -3.23
N ALA A 267 25.08 -29.11 -4.51
CA ALA A 267 25.84 -28.10 -5.24
C ALA A 267 25.64 -26.69 -4.65
N LEU A 268 24.44 -26.37 -4.14
CA LEU A 268 24.14 -25.09 -3.51
C LEU A 268 24.83 -25.01 -2.14
N THR A 269 26.03 -24.45 -2.10
CA THR A 269 26.86 -24.35 -0.90
C THR A 269 26.78 -22.99 -0.21
N HIS A 270 26.21 -21.98 -0.89
CA HIS A 270 26.03 -20.65 -0.33
C HIS A 270 25.02 -20.66 0.84
N ALA A 271 25.52 -20.60 2.07
CA ALA A 271 24.70 -20.75 3.28
C ALA A 271 23.54 -19.74 3.40
N PRO A 272 23.71 -18.43 3.09
CA PRO A 272 22.59 -17.48 3.11
C PRO A 272 21.46 -17.84 2.16
N THR A 273 21.78 -18.26 0.92
CA THR A 273 20.78 -18.69 -0.06
C THR A 273 20.02 -19.93 0.42
N ARG A 274 20.73 -20.89 1.03
CA ARG A 274 20.08 -22.07 1.63
C ARG A 274 19.11 -21.68 2.75
N ALA A 275 19.52 -20.79 3.64
CA ALA A 275 18.69 -20.32 4.75
C ALA A 275 17.47 -19.53 4.25
N LEU A 276 17.64 -18.67 3.24
CA LEU A 276 16.54 -17.95 2.60
C LEU A 276 15.51 -18.93 2.04
N LEU A 277 15.92 -19.92 1.24
CA LEU A 277 15.00 -20.88 0.61
C LEU A 277 14.27 -21.78 1.62
N ASP A 278 14.94 -22.18 2.70
CA ASP A 278 14.37 -23.05 3.74
C ASP A 278 13.42 -22.29 4.68
N GLN A 279 13.80 -21.08 5.12
CA GLN A 279 13.12 -20.38 6.21
C GLN A 279 12.23 -19.23 5.77
N VAL A 280 12.48 -18.66 4.59
CA VAL A 280 11.81 -17.44 4.09
C VAL A 280 11.02 -17.76 2.81
N GLY A 281 11.70 -18.26 1.77
CA GLY A 281 11.14 -18.62 0.48
C GLY A 281 11.32 -17.55 -0.61
N LEU A 282 10.72 -17.82 -1.77
CA LEU A 282 10.66 -16.95 -2.96
C LEU A 282 9.19 -16.66 -3.30
N PRO A 283 8.85 -15.48 -3.84
CA PRO A 283 7.53 -15.26 -4.40
C PRO A 283 7.32 -16.20 -5.59
N HIS A 284 6.25 -17.01 -5.56
CA HIS A 284 5.88 -17.92 -6.65
C HIS A 284 5.67 -17.16 -7.96
N HIS A 285 5.00 -16.01 -7.85
CA HIS A 285 4.75 -15.09 -8.94
C HIS A 285 4.84 -13.64 -8.45
N TRP A 286 5.34 -12.76 -9.30
CA TRP A 286 5.36 -11.31 -9.10
C TRP A 286 4.97 -10.62 -10.40
N SER A 287 4.26 -9.50 -10.33
CA SER A 287 3.93 -8.69 -11.50
C SER A 287 3.75 -7.22 -11.16
N ALA A 288 4.08 -6.37 -12.13
CA ALA A 288 3.79 -4.94 -12.11
C ALA A 288 3.78 -4.41 -13.56
N GLY A 289 2.72 -3.67 -13.93
CA GLY A 289 2.57 -3.17 -15.31
C GLY A 289 2.59 -4.31 -16.33
N VAL A 290 3.46 -4.20 -17.34
CA VAL A 290 3.63 -5.24 -18.38
C VAL A 290 4.64 -6.33 -18.02
N THR A 291 5.23 -6.28 -16.82
CA THR A 291 6.30 -7.21 -16.42
C THR A 291 5.82 -8.22 -15.39
N SER A 292 6.38 -9.43 -15.45
CA SER A 292 6.13 -10.46 -14.45
C SER A 292 7.35 -11.33 -14.21
N PHE A 293 7.34 -12.04 -13.09
CA PHE A 293 8.31 -13.07 -12.72
C PHE A 293 7.55 -14.29 -12.22
N ALA A 294 7.98 -15.48 -12.62
CA ALA A 294 7.50 -16.73 -12.07
C ALA A 294 8.68 -17.65 -11.70
N VAL A 295 8.55 -18.34 -10.57
CA VAL A 295 9.46 -19.41 -10.18
C VAL A 295 9.36 -20.57 -11.17
N ASP A 296 10.49 -21.19 -11.49
CA ASP A 296 10.57 -22.31 -12.42
C ASP A 296 9.96 -23.59 -11.79
N ASP A 297 9.22 -24.38 -12.58
CA ASP A 297 8.67 -25.68 -12.15
C ASP A 297 9.78 -26.65 -11.71
N GLU A 298 10.95 -26.57 -12.33
CA GLU A 298 12.18 -27.28 -11.95
C GLU A 298 13.13 -26.36 -11.18
N LEU A 299 12.61 -25.66 -10.16
CA LEU A 299 13.39 -24.80 -9.26
C LEU A 299 14.67 -25.51 -8.76
N LEU A 300 15.81 -24.83 -8.92
CA LEU A 300 17.18 -25.31 -8.66
C LEU A 300 17.65 -26.45 -9.56
N GLY A 301 16.98 -26.68 -10.68
CA GLY A 301 17.44 -27.51 -11.79
C GLY A 301 18.70 -26.95 -12.46
N PRO A 302 19.39 -27.76 -13.28
CA PRO A 302 20.63 -27.35 -13.92
C PRO A 302 20.41 -26.23 -14.94
N GLY A 303 21.17 -25.15 -14.79
CA GLY A 303 21.29 -24.03 -15.72
C GLY A 303 22.62 -24.01 -16.48
N PRO A 304 22.86 -22.98 -17.31
CA PRO A 304 24.13 -22.78 -18.00
C PRO A 304 25.27 -22.57 -16.99
N ASP A 305 26.48 -22.96 -17.38
CA ASP A 305 27.72 -22.69 -16.63
C ASP A 305 27.70 -23.12 -15.14
N GLY A 306 26.90 -24.14 -14.82
CA GLY A 306 26.76 -24.66 -13.46
C GLY A 306 25.90 -23.80 -12.53
N LEU A 307 25.19 -22.81 -13.07
CA LEU A 307 24.16 -22.07 -12.35
C LEU A 307 22.93 -22.96 -12.09
N LEU A 308 22.12 -22.58 -11.10
CA LEU A 308 20.88 -23.28 -10.77
C LEU A 308 19.69 -22.41 -11.19
N ARG A 309 18.66 -23.01 -11.80
CA ARG A 309 17.43 -22.32 -12.24
C ARG A 309 16.68 -21.73 -11.05
N VAL A 310 16.14 -20.54 -11.20
CA VAL A 310 15.28 -19.88 -10.20
C VAL A 310 13.89 -19.64 -10.78
N GLY A 311 13.82 -19.05 -11.97
CA GLY A 311 12.57 -18.62 -12.59
C GLY A 311 12.81 -17.89 -13.89
N ALA A 312 11.81 -17.17 -14.37
CA ALA A 312 11.94 -16.31 -15.52
C ALA A 312 11.11 -15.03 -15.36
N PHE A 313 11.62 -13.94 -15.89
CA PHE A 313 10.84 -12.75 -16.18
C PHE A 313 10.13 -12.89 -17.52
N ASP A 314 8.93 -12.33 -17.63
CA ASP A 314 8.42 -11.74 -18.86
C ASP A 314 8.61 -10.23 -18.74
N LEU A 315 9.51 -9.66 -19.53
CA LEU A 315 9.83 -8.23 -19.55
C LEU A 315 8.86 -7.45 -20.47
N GLY A 316 7.72 -8.05 -20.82
CA GLY A 316 6.67 -7.43 -21.62
C GLY A 316 6.75 -7.85 -23.07
N HIS A 317 5.58 -8.00 -23.69
CA HIS A 317 5.44 -8.43 -25.08
C HIS A 317 6.17 -9.74 -25.44
N CYS A 318 6.18 -10.70 -24.51
CA CYS A 318 6.83 -12.00 -24.64
C CYS A 318 8.35 -11.92 -24.77
N ASP A 319 8.98 -11.11 -23.91
CA ASP A 319 10.43 -10.96 -23.81
C ASP A 319 10.96 -11.74 -22.59
N PRO A 320 11.36 -13.02 -22.75
CA PRO A 320 11.72 -13.88 -21.64
C PRO A 320 13.16 -13.62 -21.16
N GLY A 321 13.31 -13.39 -19.85
CA GLY A 321 14.60 -13.37 -19.16
C GLY A 321 14.72 -14.52 -18.16
N GLU A 322 15.57 -15.53 -18.42
CA GLU A 322 15.76 -16.65 -17.49
C GLU A 322 16.66 -16.26 -16.32
N VAL A 323 16.19 -16.51 -15.10
CA VAL A 323 16.86 -16.15 -13.85
C VAL A 323 17.52 -17.38 -13.23
N PHE A 324 18.79 -17.23 -12.88
CA PHE A 324 19.60 -18.28 -12.25
C PHE A 324 20.30 -17.78 -10.99
N VAL A 325 20.71 -18.71 -10.13
CA VAL A 325 21.52 -18.43 -8.94
C VAL A 325 22.83 -19.20 -8.99
N HIS A 326 23.92 -18.53 -8.64
CA HIS A 326 25.23 -19.15 -8.55
C HIS A 326 25.36 -19.96 -7.25
N PRO A 327 25.66 -21.27 -7.32
CA PRO A 327 25.54 -22.17 -6.17
C PRO A 327 26.47 -21.84 -4.99
N ALA A 328 27.65 -21.24 -5.23
CA ALA A 328 28.63 -20.98 -4.18
C ALA A 328 28.59 -19.55 -3.62
N THR A 329 28.06 -18.60 -4.39
CA THR A 329 28.06 -17.17 -4.03
C THR A 329 26.66 -16.61 -3.80
N GLY A 330 25.61 -17.31 -4.23
CA GLY A 330 24.24 -16.82 -4.18
C GLY A 330 23.91 -15.74 -5.19
N ALA A 331 24.89 -15.26 -5.97
CA ALA A 331 24.70 -14.21 -6.97
C ALA A 331 23.65 -14.62 -8.00
N VAL A 332 22.77 -13.69 -8.33
CA VAL A 332 21.70 -13.92 -9.30
C VAL A 332 22.14 -13.39 -10.65
N ALA A 333 21.90 -14.18 -11.69
CA ALA A 333 22.24 -13.87 -13.06
C ALA A 333 21.00 -14.01 -13.95
N LEU A 334 20.93 -13.20 -15.00
CA LEU A 334 19.91 -13.28 -16.03
C LEU A 334 20.53 -13.78 -17.33
N ARG A 335 19.83 -14.63 -18.07
CA ARG A 335 20.09 -14.90 -19.48
C ARG A 335 18.93 -14.38 -20.30
N GLN A 336 19.25 -13.57 -21.30
CA GLN A 336 18.26 -12.99 -22.21
C GLN A 336 18.74 -13.17 -23.65
N PRO A 337 18.20 -14.15 -24.39
CA PRO A 337 18.73 -14.51 -25.70
C PRO A 337 18.66 -13.39 -26.76
N ASP A 338 17.66 -12.53 -26.72
CA ASP A 338 17.44 -11.47 -27.71
C ASP A 338 18.24 -10.17 -27.44
N GLY A 339 18.64 -9.95 -26.17
CA GLY A 339 19.44 -8.81 -25.74
C GLY A 339 18.71 -7.47 -25.78
N SER A 340 17.39 -7.46 -25.63
CA SER A 340 16.61 -6.22 -25.63
C SER A 340 16.89 -5.30 -24.45
N HIS A 341 17.26 -5.84 -23.28
CA HIS A 341 17.50 -5.09 -22.03
C HIS A 341 18.85 -5.46 -21.37
N GLY A 342 19.82 -5.95 -22.15
CA GLY A 342 21.12 -6.38 -21.63
C GLY A 342 22.07 -6.94 -22.71
N PRO A 343 23.21 -7.56 -22.31
CA PRO A 343 24.27 -7.99 -23.22
C PRO A 343 23.87 -8.98 -24.34
N GLY A 344 22.70 -9.61 -24.22
CA GLY A 344 22.15 -10.56 -25.19
C GLY A 344 22.89 -11.90 -25.29
N GLY A 345 22.22 -12.88 -25.92
CA GLY A 345 22.81 -14.18 -26.26
C GLY A 345 22.72 -15.24 -25.15
N ASP A 346 23.51 -16.30 -25.33
CA ASP A 346 23.38 -17.53 -24.53
C ASP A 346 24.07 -17.46 -23.14
N ALA A 347 24.85 -16.41 -22.88
CA ALA A 347 25.59 -16.24 -21.64
C ALA A 347 24.74 -15.53 -20.58
N ALA A 348 24.75 -16.04 -19.35
CA ALA A 348 24.14 -15.35 -18.22
C ALA A 348 25.04 -14.20 -17.76
N PHE A 349 24.45 -13.04 -17.43
CA PHE A 349 25.13 -11.87 -16.89
C PHE A 349 24.66 -11.55 -15.46
N PRO A 350 25.51 -10.94 -14.61
CA PRO A 350 25.13 -10.60 -13.24
C PRO A 350 23.94 -9.64 -13.22
N LEU A 351 22.92 -9.99 -12.43
CA LEU A 351 21.71 -9.18 -12.26
C LEU A 351 21.70 -8.48 -10.89
N VAL A 352 21.98 -9.21 -9.81
CA VAL A 352 22.00 -8.67 -8.43
C VAL A 352 22.90 -9.53 -7.55
N ARG A 353 23.49 -8.95 -6.50
CA ARG A 353 24.59 -9.58 -5.74
C ARG A 353 24.25 -10.93 -5.11
N ASP A 354 23.00 -11.14 -4.72
CA ASP A 354 22.52 -12.37 -4.08
C ASP A 354 20.99 -12.54 -4.19
N LEU A 355 20.52 -13.75 -3.87
CA LEU A 355 19.09 -14.09 -3.94
C LEU A 355 18.22 -13.31 -2.92
N GLU A 356 18.79 -12.85 -1.80
CA GLU A 356 18.04 -12.04 -0.85
C GLU A 356 17.78 -10.64 -1.41
N ALA A 357 18.80 -10.00 -2.00
CA ALA A 357 18.67 -8.72 -2.68
C ALA A 357 17.69 -8.79 -3.86
N PHE A 358 17.71 -9.89 -4.63
CA PHE A 358 16.72 -10.17 -5.67
C PHE A 358 15.29 -10.13 -5.12
N VAL A 359 15.01 -10.89 -4.06
CA VAL A 359 13.67 -10.92 -3.45
C VAL A 359 13.28 -9.57 -2.88
N ARG A 360 14.23 -8.84 -2.26
CA ARG A 360 13.98 -7.48 -1.73
C ARG A 360 13.65 -6.47 -2.84
N PHE A 361 14.20 -6.60 -4.04
CA PHE A 361 13.82 -5.75 -5.16
C PHE A 361 12.37 -6.02 -5.58
N LEU A 362 11.98 -7.29 -5.76
CA LEU A 362 10.60 -7.66 -6.09
C LEU A 362 9.60 -7.22 -5.00
N GLU A 363 9.95 -7.46 -3.74
CA GLU A 363 9.18 -7.01 -2.58
C GLU A 363 9.07 -5.48 -2.55
N GLY A 364 10.17 -4.78 -2.81
CA GLY A 364 10.23 -3.32 -2.85
C GLY A 364 9.20 -2.73 -3.80
N VAL A 365 9.08 -3.30 -5.00
CA VAL A 365 8.07 -2.88 -5.99
C VAL A 365 6.65 -3.06 -5.44
N ARG A 366 6.32 -4.25 -4.91
CA ARG A 366 5.00 -4.53 -4.32
C ARG A 366 4.65 -3.58 -3.17
N ARG A 367 5.63 -3.25 -2.34
CA ARG A 367 5.45 -2.36 -1.18
C ARG A 367 5.24 -0.91 -1.56
N HIS A 368 5.91 -0.43 -2.61
CA HIS A 368 5.87 0.99 -2.96
C HIS A 368 4.91 1.32 -4.09
N MET A 369 4.40 0.34 -4.85
CA MET A 369 3.57 0.61 -6.04
C MET A 369 2.41 1.55 -5.77
N GLY A 370 1.71 1.43 -4.63
CA GLY A 370 0.59 2.30 -4.29
C GLY A 370 1.01 3.75 -4.03
N ALA A 371 2.22 3.98 -3.52
CA ALA A 371 2.75 5.32 -3.36
C ALA A 371 3.40 5.87 -4.62
N CYS A 372 3.85 5.01 -5.54
CA CYS A 372 4.41 5.46 -6.81
C CYS A 372 3.30 5.82 -7.82
N TRP A 373 2.28 4.98 -7.95
CA TRP A 373 1.14 5.23 -8.85
C TRP A 373 0.13 6.21 -8.26
N ASP A 374 -0.13 6.14 -6.95
CA ASP A 374 -1.16 6.94 -6.28
C ASP A 374 -0.58 7.72 -5.07
N PRO A 375 0.45 8.57 -5.27
CA PRO A 375 1.04 9.36 -4.19
C PRO A 375 0.01 10.32 -3.59
N TYR A 376 0.11 10.60 -2.29
CA TYR A 376 -0.49 11.82 -1.76
C TYR A 376 0.28 13.03 -2.30
N SER A 377 -0.35 14.20 -2.30
CA SER A 377 0.35 15.44 -2.67
C SER A 377 1.65 15.56 -1.85
N GLY A 378 2.77 15.95 -2.47
CA GLY A 378 4.05 16.08 -1.76
C GLY A 378 4.74 14.77 -1.34
N GLU A 379 4.17 13.58 -1.60
CA GLU A 379 4.93 12.33 -1.48
C GLU A 379 5.88 12.16 -2.67
N GLU A 380 7.13 11.84 -2.37
CA GLU A 380 8.16 11.47 -3.34
C GLU A 380 8.21 9.94 -3.48
N GLY A 381 7.10 9.34 -3.93
CA GLY A 381 6.93 7.88 -4.02
C GLY A 381 8.06 7.21 -4.82
N PRO A 382 8.24 7.57 -6.11
CA PRO A 382 9.29 7.04 -6.97
C PRO A 382 10.71 7.26 -6.41
N GLU A 383 11.04 8.46 -5.93
CA GLU A 383 12.38 8.77 -5.43
C GLU A 383 12.69 8.01 -4.12
N THR A 384 11.68 7.82 -3.27
CA THR A 384 11.83 7.03 -2.04
C THR A 384 12.04 5.56 -2.36
N PHE A 385 11.27 5.02 -3.29
CA PHE A 385 11.44 3.65 -3.78
C PHE A 385 12.86 3.42 -4.33
N LEU A 386 13.33 4.27 -5.25
CA LEU A 386 14.67 4.14 -5.84
C LEU A 386 15.78 4.23 -4.78
N ARG A 387 15.64 5.11 -3.78
CA ARG A 387 16.57 5.21 -2.65
C ARG A 387 16.57 3.94 -1.77
N ALA A 388 15.40 3.34 -1.56
CA ALA A 388 15.29 2.08 -0.83
C ALA A 388 15.98 0.94 -1.61
N MET A 389 15.80 0.85 -2.93
CA MET A 389 16.44 -0.17 -3.76
C MET A 389 17.97 0.02 -3.81
N ALA A 390 18.45 1.26 -3.91
CA ALA A 390 19.87 1.56 -3.82
C ALA A 390 20.49 1.16 -2.45
N THR A 391 19.70 1.20 -1.38
CA THR A 391 20.15 0.72 -0.06
C THR A 391 20.28 -0.81 -0.02
N VAL A 392 19.46 -1.51 -0.81
CA VAL A 392 19.52 -2.97 -0.93
C VAL A 392 20.74 -3.39 -1.75
N ASP A 393 20.92 -2.86 -2.96
CA ASP A 393 22.08 -3.14 -3.82
C ASP A 393 22.35 -2.01 -4.84
N ALA A 394 23.16 -1.03 -4.45
CA ALA A 394 23.54 0.08 -5.33
C ALA A 394 24.42 -0.35 -6.53
N GLU A 395 25.18 -1.44 -6.42
CA GLU A 395 26.05 -1.91 -7.51
C GLU A 395 25.24 -2.48 -8.66
N ALA A 396 24.12 -3.16 -8.36
CA ALA A 396 23.19 -3.67 -9.38
C ALA A 396 22.48 -2.55 -10.17
N LEU A 397 22.38 -1.35 -9.59
CA LEU A 397 21.71 -0.18 -10.18
C LEU A 397 22.67 0.85 -10.79
N ALA A 398 23.98 0.57 -10.79
CA ALA A 398 24.95 1.46 -11.42
C ALA A 398 24.78 1.46 -12.94
N GLU A 399 24.93 2.62 -13.59
CA GLU A 399 24.71 2.79 -15.05
C GLU A 399 25.54 1.83 -15.92
N ASP A 400 26.71 1.40 -15.44
CA ASP A 400 27.60 0.46 -16.13
C ASP A 400 27.42 -1.02 -15.71
N ALA A 401 26.46 -1.30 -14.82
CA ALA A 401 26.17 -2.66 -14.40
C ALA A 401 25.44 -3.44 -15.51
N PRO A 402 25.82 -4.71 -15.78
CA PRO A 402 25.22 -5.48 -16.89
C PRO A 402 23.71 -5.67 -16.84
N GLY A 403 23.10 -5.62 -15.65
CA GLY A 403 21.66 -5.75 -15.44
C GLY A 403 20.93 -4.45 -15.12
N ALA A 404 21.59 -3.30 -15.25
CA ALA A 404 20.99 -2.00 -14.92
C ALA A 404 19.74 -1.71 -15.77
N GLU A 405 19.81 -1.93 -17.08
CA GLU A 405 18.68 -1.73 -18.01
C GLU A 405 17.48 -2.63 -17.67
N VAL A 406 17.73 -3.87 -17.20
CA VAL A 406 16.66 -4.77 -16.74
C VAL A 406 15.96 -4.19 -15.51
N TRP A 407 16.73 -3.72 -14.52
CA TRP A 407 16.14 -3.12 -13.32
C TRP A 407 15.46 -1.79 -13.60
N GLU A 408 16.02 -0.96 -14.47
CA GLU A 408 15.39 0.27 -14.94
C GLU A 408 14.01 -0.04 -15.55
N HIS A 409 13.93 -1.04 -16.42
CA HIS A 409 12.68 -1.48 -17.03
C HIS A 409 11.66 -2.03 -16.02
N LEU A 410 12.10 -2.90 -15.10
CA LEU A 410 11.24 -3.45 -14.05
C LEU A 410 10.74 -2.35 -13.10
N PHE A 411 11.57 -1.37 -12.78
CA PHE A 411 11.23 -0.27 -11.87
C PHE A 411 10.34 0.77 -12.53
N ALA A 412 10.55 1.03 -13.83
CA ALA A 412 9.69 1.88 -14.65
C ALA A 412 8.22 1.43 -14.59
N SER A 413 7.95 0.13 -14.40
CA SER A 413 6.60 -0.40 -14.21
C SER A 413 5.82 0.25 -13.06
N VAL A 414 6.50 0.82 -12.06
CA VAL A 414 5.86 1.57 -10.97
C VAL A 414 6.26 3.03 -10.90
N THR A 415 7.41 3.43 -11.45
CA THR A 415 7.90 4.82 -11.35
C THR A 415 7.55 5.70 -12.54
N GLU A 416 7.34 5.13 -13.73
CA GLU A 416 7.14 5.88 -14.97
C GLU A 416 5.86 5.50 -15.70
N LEU A 417 5.55 4.20 -15.72
CA LEU A 417 4.37 3.67 -16.38
C LEU A 417 3.15 3.76 -15.47
N GLY A 418 1.98 3.95 -16.08
CA GLY A 418 0.71 3.80 -15.37
C GLY A 418 0.48 2.36 -14.93
N VAL A 419 -0.57 2.14 -14.13
CA VAL A 419 -0.97 0.80 -13.65
C VAL A 419 -1.05 -0.23 -14.78
N GLU A 420 -1.57 0.15 -15.94
CA GLU A 420 -1.75 -0.73 -17.10
C GLU A 420 -0.47 -0.90 -17.95
N GLY A 421 0.62 -0.22 -17.58
CA GLY A 421 1.93 -0.35 -18.21
C GLY A 421 2.13 0.46 -19.49
N TYR A 422 1.41 1.57 -19.67
CA TYR A 422 1.59 2.52 -20.78
C TYR A 422 1.46 3.98 -20.35
#